data_AF-I7KCX8-F1
#
_entry.id   AF-I7KCX8-F1
#
_cell.length_a   1.000
_cell.length_b   1.000
_cell.length_c   1.000
_cell.angle_alpha   90.00
_cell.angle_beta   90.00
_cell.angle_gamma   90.00
#
_symmetry.space_group_name_H-M   'P 1'
#
loop_
_entity.id
_entity.type
_entity.pdbx_description
1 polymer ?
#
loop_
_entity_poly.entity_id
_entity_poly.type
_entity_poly.pdbx_seq_one_letter_code
_entity_poly.pdbx_strand_id
1 'polypeptide(L)'
;GSCNEGWRHAFGFCYYISAFADIQSHSGAQAACKQQKGELFWPDLPYESFFLKKILQRVKTSTHFFWTNGEKHNGQWNWGTGHPAFTAPRWSPGQPDGQ
;
A
#
# COMPACT_ATOMS: atom_id res chain seq x y z
N GLY A 1 6.32 -1.55 -20.40
CA GLY A 1 7.37 -1.62 -19.37
C GLY A 1 7.47 -3.04 -18.90
N SER A 2 8.68 -3.54 -18.63
CA SER A 2 8.89 -4.87 -18.04
C SER A 2 9.01 -4.73 -16.53
N CYS A 3 8.04 -5.26 -15.78
CA CYS A 3 8.20 -5.48 -14.35
C CYS A 3 8.83 -6.87 -14.11
N ASN A 4 9.38 -7.07 -12.91
CA ASN A 4 9.88 -8.37 -12.50
C ASN A 4 8.75 -9.42 -12.48
N GLU A 5 9.11 -10.70 -12.51
CA GLU A 5 8.15 -11.79 -12.42
C GLU A 5 7.29 -11.68 -11.14
N GLY A 6 5.98 -11.88 -11.28
CA GLY A 6 5.01 -11.72 -10.18
C GLY A 6 4.55 -10.29 -9.91
N TRP A 7 5.17 -9.28 -10.55
CA TRP A 7 4.74 -7.88 -10.46
C TRP A 7 3.73 -7.53 -11.55
N ARG A 8 2.83 -6.61 -11.23
CA ARG A 8 1.80 -6.12 -12.15
C ARG A 8 2.20 -4.74 -12.66
N HIS A 9 2.28 -4.58 -13.97
CA HIS A 9 2.58 -3.28 -14.60
C HIS A 9 1.28 -2.49 -14.84
N ALA A 10 1.19 -1.27 -14.31
CA ALA A 10 0.13 -0.33 -14.65
C ALA A 10 0.59 1.11 -14.43
N PHE A 11 0.09 2.05 -15.25
CA PHE A 11 0.36 3.49 -15.12
C PHE A 11 1.86 3.88 -15.10
N GLY A 12 2.75 3.04 -15.63
CA GLY A 12 4.20 3.26 -15.57
C GLY A 12 4.87 2.75 -14.29
N PHE A 13 4.10 2.19 -13.36
CA PHE A 13 4.58 1.59 -12.12
C PHE A 13 4.49 0.05 -12.13
N CYS A 14 5.21 -0.55 -11.20
CA CYS A 14 5.17 -1.98 -10.92
C CYS A 14 4.61 -2.21 -9.51
N TYR A 15 3.56 -3.02 -9.41
CA TYR A 15 2.91 -3.35 -8.14
C TYR A 15 3.11 -4.81 -7.77
N TYR A 16 3.62 -5.05 -6.56
CA TYR A 16 3.67 -6.37 -5.96
C TYR A 16 2.66 -6.47 -4.83
N ILE A 17 1.95 -7.60 -4.78
CA ILE A 17 1.00 -7.88 -3.69
C ILE A 17 1.57 -9.05 -2.92
N SER A 18 2.14 -8.73 -1.76
CA SER A 18 2.55 -9.73 -0.78
C SER A 18 1.30 -10.24 -0.07
N ALA A 19 1.01 -11.52 -0.22
CA ALA A 19 -0.09 -12.20 0.49
C ALA A 19 0.43 -13.06 1.66
N PHE A 20 1.66 -12.81 2.13
CA PHE A 20 2.23 -13.56 3.24
C PHE A 20 1.54 -13.14 4.56
N ALA A 21 0.96 -14.12 5.25
CA ALA A 21 0.19 -13.90 6.48
C ALA A 21 1.06 -13.60 7.72
N ASP A 22 2.38 -13.69 7.60
CA ASP A 22 3.36 -13.49 8.66
C ASP A 22 3.79 -12.02 8.85
N ILE A 23 3.55 -11.15 7.86
CA ILE A 23 3.86 -9.73 7.95
C ILE A 23 2.75 -9.00 8.72
N GLN A 24 2.83 -9.07 10.05
CA GLN A 24 1.81 -8.52 10.95
C GLN A 24 2.02 -7.06 11.34
N SER A 25 3.12 -6.41 10.95
CA SER A 25 3.40 -5.02 11.28
C SER A 25 3.66 -4.15 10.05
N HIS A 26 3.27 -2.88 10.12
CA HIS A 26 3.55 -1.87 9.09
C HIS A 26 5.07 -1.75 8.82
N SER A 27 5.90 -1.71 9.86
CA SER A 27 7.36 -1.63 9.73
C SER A 27 7.97 -2.87 9.07
N GLY A 28 7.46 -4.07 9.40
CA GLY A 28 7.86 -5.31 8.75
C GLY A 28 7.50 -5.32 7.26
N ALA A 29 6.30 -4.83 6.91
CA ALA A 29 5.88 -4.71 5.53
C ALA A 29 6.74 -3.72 4.73
N GLN A 30 7.07 -2.57 5.33
CA GLN A 30 7.96 -1.59 4.73
C GLN A 30 9.37 -2.15 4.52
N ALA A 31 9.90 -2.92 5.47
CA ALA A 31 11.19 -3.58 5.33
C ALA A 31 11.19 -4.61 4.19
N ALA A 32 10.12 -5.41 4.07
CA ALA A 32 9.96 -6.39 2.99
C ALA A 32 9.89 -5.72 1.60
N CYS A 33 9.16 -4.60 1.47
CA CYS A 33 9.14 -3.81 0.22
C CYS A 33 10.54 -3.27 -0.13
N LYS A 34 11.28 -2.73 0.86
CA LYS A 34 12.64 -2.22 0.65
C LYS A 34 13.63 -3.29 0.20
N GLN A 35 13.51 -4.52 0.71
CA GLN A 35 14.34 -5.65 0.26
C GLN A 35 14.14 -5.96 -1.24
N GLN A 36 12.94 -5.67 -1.78
CA GLN A 36 12.64 -5.82 -3.20
C GLN A 36 12.91 -4.54 -4.02
N LYS A 37 13.65 -3.58 -3.46
CA LYS A 37 13.93 -2.27 -4.07
C LYS A 37 12.67 -1.45 -4.37
N GLY A 38 11.61 -1.65 -3.59
CA GLY A 38 10.38 -0.87 -3.62
C GLY A 38 10.05 -0.25 -2.27
N GLU A 39 8.83 0.26 -2.15
CA GLU A 39 8.26 0.79 -0.91
C GLU A 39 6.80 0.33 -0.77
N LEU A 40 6.21 0.50 0.41
CA LEU A 40 4.79 0.30 0.58
C LEU A 40 4.00 1.23 -0.34
N PHE A 41 2.86 0.72 -0.80
CA PHE A 41 2.01 1.45 -1.72
C PHE A 41 1.51 2.77 -1.12
N TRP A 42 1.66 3.85 -1.88
CA TRP A 42 0.92 5.09 -1.72
C TRP A 42 0.35 5.49 -3.09
N PRO A 43 -0.81 6.14 -3.15
CA PRO A 43 -1.42 6.54 -4.41
C PRO A 43 -0.83 7.86 -4.93
N ASP A 44 0.00 7.79 -5.98
CA ASP A 44 0.48 8.97 -6.71
C ASP A 44 -0.61 9.52 -7.64
N LEU A 45 -1.34 8.61 -8.27
CA LEU A 45 -2.47 8.90 -9.13
C LEU A 45 -3.79 8.45 -8.48
N PRO A 46 -4.88 9.24 -8.63
CA PRO A 46 -6.20 8.92 -8.04
C PRO A 46 -6.78 7.54 -8.43
N TYR A 47 -6.34 6.99 -9.56
CA TYR A 47 -6.86 5.73 -10.12
C TYR A 47 -6.13 4.48 -9.59
N GLU A 48 -4.94 4.62 -8.99
CA GLU A 48 -4.14 3.49 -8.50
C GLU A 48 -4.88 2.72 -7.41
N SER A 49 -5.49 3.43 -6.46
CA SER A 49 -6.27 2.78 -5.38
C SER A 49 -7.42 1.94 -5.94
N PHE A 50 -8.05 2.39 -7.02
CA PHE A 50 -9.13 1.65 -7.67
C PHE A 50 -8.62 0.42 -8.42
N PHE A 51 -7.51 0.57 -9.15
CA PHE A 51 -6.83 -0.52 -9.83
C PHE A 51 -6.41 -1.62 -8.84
N LEU A 52 -5.75 -1.24 -7.74
CA LEU A 52 -5.34 -2.19 -6.70
C LEU A 52 -6.54 -2.86 -6.05
N LYS A 53 -7.61 -2.12 -5.72
CA LYS A 53 -8.84 -2.71 -5.16
C LYS A 53 -9.40 -3.82 -6.05
N LYS A 54 -9.44 -3.61 -7.38
CA LYS A 54 -9.88 -4.64 -8.34
C LYS A 54 -8.97 -5.85 -8.37
N ILE A 55 -7.66 -5.66 -8.23
CA ILE A 55 -6.70 -6.77 -8.19
C ILE A 55 -6.86 -7.55 -6.89
N LEU A 56 -6.93 -6.87 -5.75
CA LEU A 56 -7.03 -7.49 -4.42
C LEU A 56 -8.28 -8.38 -4.32
N GLN A 57 -9.40 -7.99 -4.93
CA GLN A 57 -10.61 -8.82 -5.02
C GLN A 57 -10.40 -10.18 -5.73
N ARG A 58 -9.35 -10.30 -6.56
CA ARG A 58 -9.01 -11.53 -7.28
C ARG A 58 -7.90 -12.33 -6.60
N VAL A 59 -7.22 -11.75 -5.62
CA VAL A 59 -6.17 -12.43 -4.86
C VAL A 59 -6.85 -13.39 -3.88
N LYS A 60 -6.61 -14.69 -4.06
CA LYS A 60 -7.03 -15.71 -3.09
C LYS A 60 -6.11 -15.63 -1.87
N THR A 61 -6.54 -14.95 -0.83
CA THR A 61 -5.82 -14.83 0.44
C THR A 61 -6.78 -14.91 1.62
N SER A 62 -6.31 -15.42 2.76
CA SER A 62 -7.01 -15.36 4.04
C SER A 62 -6.84 -14.01 4.75
N THR A 63 -6.02 -13.12 4.20
CA THR A 63 -5.75 -11.79 4.74
C THR A 63 -6.91 -10.83 4.46
N HIS A 64 -7.34 -10.10 5.49
CA HIS A 64 -8.47 -9.18 5.44
C HIS A 64 -8.06 -7.72 5.16
N PHE A 65 -6.77 -7.39 5.22
CA PHE A 65 -6.24 -6.03 5.02
C PHE A 65 -4.83 -6.07 4.44
N PHE A 66 -4.42 -5.01 3.75
CA PHE A 66 -3.07 -4.88 3.21
C PHE A 66 -2.43 -3.61 3.73
N TRP A 67 -1.14 -3.68 4.06
CA TRP A 67 -0.37 -2.50 4.45
C TRP A 67 -0.19 -1.56 3.26
N THR A 68 -0.26 -0.26 3.54
CA THR A 68 0.06 0.84 2.63
C THR A 68 1.07 1.74 3.34
N ASN A 69 1.68 2.71 2.66
CA ASN A 69 2.70 3.59 3.24
C ASN A 69 2.12 4.57 4.29
N GLY A 70 0.81 4.53 4.52
CA GLY A 70 0.12 5.43 5.44
C GLY A 70 0.56 5.19 6.88
N GLU A 71 1.20 6.19 7.49
CA GLU A 71 1.66 6.16 8.87
C GLU A 71 1.27 7.43 9.62
N LYS A 72 1.18 7.32 10.94
CA LYS A 72 0.85 8.43 11.84
C LYS A 72 2.12 9.00 12.46
N HIS A 73 2.40 10.28 12.19
CA HIS A 73 3.51 11.01 12.78
C HIS A 73 2.99 12.26 13.50
N ASN A 74 3.31 12.42 14.78
CA ASN A 74 2.87 13.54 15.62
C ASN A 74 1.35 13.82 15.54
N GLY A 75 0.54 12.76 15.53
CA GLY A 75 -0.92 12.88 15.49
C GLY A 75 -1.54 13.03 14.10
N GLN A 76 -0.73 13.16 13.04
CA GLN A 76 -1.19 13.35 11.66
C GLN A 76 -0.82 12.17 10.76
N TRP A 77 -1.75 11.76 9.91
CA TRP A 77 -1.52 10.75 8.88
C TRP A 77 -0.73 11.33 7.71
N ASN A 78 0.27 10.59 7.25
CA ASN A 78 1.10 10.92 6.09
C ASN A 78 1.51 9.64 5.35
N TRP A 79 2.01 9.77 4.12
CA TRP A 79 2.50 8.64 3.32
C TRP A 79 3.98 8.32 3.58
N GLY A 80 4.61 8.94 4.58
CA GLY A 80 6.05 8.89 4.82
C GLY A 80 6.81 10.07 4.18
N THR A 81 8.13 10.07 4.39
CA THR A 81 9.02 11.15 3.90
C THR A 81 9.17 11.09 2.37
N GLY A 82 9.06 12.24 1.70
CA GLY A 82 9.24 12.36 0.25
C GLY A 82 7.95 12.27 -0.57
N HIS A 83 6.81 12.03 0.08
CA HIS A 83 5.50 11.90 -0.56
C HIS A 83 4.64 13.15 -0.37
N PRO A 84 3.67 13.41 -1.28
CA PRO A 84 2.76 14.54 -1.15
C PRO A 84 1.90 14.46 0.13
N ALA A 85 1.30 15.59 0.48
CA ALA A 85 0.40 15.68 1.62
C ALA A 85 -0.72 14.64 1.52
N PHE A 86 -1.13 14.10 2.67
CA PHE A 86 -2.17 13.09 2.78
C PHE A 86 -3.56 13.70 2.56
N THR A 87 -3.88 14.00 1.31
CA THR A 87 -5.12 14.69 0.94
C THR A 87 -6.23 13.70 0.57
N ALA A 88 -7.44 13.94 1.07
CA ALA A 88 -8.66 13.17 0.75
C ALA A 88 -8.54 11.63 0.90
N PRO A 89 -8.08 11.12 2.05
CA PRO A 89 -8.07 9.69 2.30
C PRO A 89 -9.46 9.06 2.26
N ARG A 90 -9.55 7.87 1.64
CA ARG A 90 -10.76 7.05 1.62
C ARG A 90 -10.82 6.14 2.83
N TRP A 91 -11.01 6.75 3.99
CA TRP A 91 -11.19 6.02 5.24
C TRP A 91 -12.44 5.13 5.21
N SER A 92 -12.35 3.98 5.87
CA SER A 92 -13.54 3.21 6.24
C SER A 92 -14.40 4.02 7.22
N PRO A 93 -15.71 3.77 7.32
CA PRO A 93 -16.54 4.40 8.34
C PRO A 93 -15.92 4.26 9.73
N GLY A 94 -15.81 5.39 10.45
CA GLY A 94 -15.19 5.44 11.79
C GLY A 94 -13.67 5.57 11.81
N GLN A 95 -13.00 5.59 10.65
CA GLN A 95 -11.55 5.81 10.54
C GLN A 95 -11.24 7.26 10.09
N PRO A 96 -10.07 7.82 10.47
CA PRO A 96 -9.07 7.23 11.34
C PRO A 96 -9.48 7.40 12.81
N ASP A 97 -9.56 6.30 13.55
CA ASP A 97 -9.92 6.32 14.99
C ASP A 97 -8.73 6.70 15.89
N GLY A 98 -7.54 6.82 15.30
CA GLY A 98 -6.35 7.29 15.96
C GLY A 98 -5.65 6.26 16.84
N GLN A 99 -5.97 4.97 16.72
CA GLN A 99 -5.16 3.89 17.30
C GLN A 99 -3.78 3.78 16.67
#